data_AF-A0A1I1J025-F1
#
_entry.id   AF-A0A1I1J025-F1
#
_cell.length_a   1.000
_cell.length_b   1.000
_cell.length_c   1.000
_cell.angle_alpha   90.00
_cell.angle_beta   90.00
_cell.angle_gamma   90.00
#
_symmetry.space_group_name_H-M   'P 1'
#
loop_
_entity.id
_entity.type
_entity.pdbx_description
1 polymer ?
#
loop_
_entity_poly.entity_id
_entity_poly.type
_entity_poly.pdbx_seq_one_letter_code
_entity_poly.pdbx_strand_id
1 'polypeptide(L)'
;MEYTIIGLLALSIMFIVLSFFKRDRVSKLEDDLEQMTLSHMQDMYVLKKKIKVLEEELLLQDPPAAMLKPSAPAASKRGLPINEILRSQVLSLFQQGLSLEQIERQSALSREDIMTVIEEQGLRGYLHE
;
A
#
# COMPACT_ATOMS: atom_id res chain seq x y z
N MET A 1 -2.08 9.31 69.71
CA MET A 1 -0.92 10.15 69.36
C MET A 1 0.31 9.31 69.00
N GLU A 2 0.72 8.31 69.79
CA GLU A 2 1.84 7.42 69.42
C GLU A 2 1.59 6.57 68.17
N TYR A 3 0.44 5.88 68.08
CA TYR A 3 0.12 5.04 66.91
C TYR A 3 0.00 5.82 65.60
N THR A 4 -0.45 7.08 65.66
CA THR A 4 -0.49 7.99 64.51
C THR A 4 0.93 8.33 64.02
N ILE A 5 1.88 8.52 64.94
CA ILE A 5 3.29 8.77 64.59
C ILE A 5 3.92 7.52 63.99
N ILE A 6 3.71 6.34 64.60
CA ILE A 6 4.18 5.04 64.06
C ILE A 6 3.61 4.77 62.66
N GLY A 7 2.33 5.07 62.44
CA GLY A 7 1.66 4.87 61.15
C GLY A 7 2.22 5.77 60.05
N LEU A 8 2.48 7.05 60.37
CA LEU A 8 3.14 7.99 59.44
C LEU A 8 4.57 7.55 59.09
N LEU A 9 5.31 7.03 60.07
CA LEU A 9 6.66 6.53 59.87
C LEU A 9 6.68 5.29 58.96
N ALA A 10 5.76 4.33 59.21
CA ALA A 10 5.59 3.16 58.36
C ALA A 10 5.15 3.52 56.93
N LEU A 11 4.25 4.50 56.78
CA LEU A 11 3.82 5.00 55.48
C LEU A 11 4.99 5.65 54.71
N SER A 12 5.84 6.40 55.39
CA SER A 12 7.02 7.01 54.76
C SER A 12 8.01 5.95 54.25
N ILE A 13 8.27 4.92 55.05
CA ILE A 13 9.10 3.77 54.64
C ILE A 13 8.47 3.06 53.43
N MET A 14 7.15 2.86 53.43
CA MET A 14 6.41 2.30 52.29
C MET A 14 6.60 3.13 51.02
N PHE A 15 6.50 4.46 51.11
CA PHE A 15 6.71 5.36 49.97
C PHE A 15 8.12 5.32 49.42
N ILE A 16 9.13 5.17 50.29
CA ILE A 16 10.52 5.03 49.87
C ILE A 16 10.68 3.76 49.03
N VAL A 17 10.17 2.62 49.49
CA VAL A 17 10.22 1.35 48.75
C VAL A 17 9.52 1.47 47.39
N LEU A 18 8.35 2.12 47.35
CA LEU A 18 7.62 2.36 46.09
C LEU A 18 8.34 3.31 45.13
N SER A 19 9.11 4.28 45.66
CA SER A 19 9.87 5.24 44.85
C SER A 19 10.97 4.56 44.05
N PHE A 20 11.69 3.63 44.68
CA PHE A 20 12.71 2.83 43.99
C PHE A 20 12.13 2.03 42.83
N PHE A 21 10.92 1.48 42.98
CA PHE A 21 10.30 0.65 41.94
C PHE A 21 9.80 1.45 40.73
N LYS A 22 9.42 2.72 40.89
CA LYS A 22 8.98 3.57 39.76
C LYS A 22 10.14 4.03 38.90
N ARG A 23 11.26 4.42 39.51
CA ARG A 23 12.44 4.93 38.79
C ARG A 23 13.04 3.87 37.86
N ASP A 24 13.09 2.63 38.32
CA ASP A 24 13.62 1.49 37.55
C ASP A 24 12.80 1.20 36.28
N ARG A 25 11.46 1.19 36.39
CA ARG A 25 10.60 0.95 35.22
C ARG A 25 10.59 2.08 34.20
N VAL A 26 10.63 3.34 34.66
CA VAL A 26 10.61 4.50 33.75
C VAL A 26 11.90 4.56 32.92
N SER A 27 13.05 4.33 33.55
CA SER A 27 14.34 4.28 32.84
C SER A 27 14.38 3.17 31.79
N LYS A 28 13.89 1.97 32.14
CA LYS A 28 13.84 0.85 31.20
C LYS A 28 12.91 1.12 30.01
N LEU A 29 11.81 1.84 30.22
CA LEU A 29 10.90 2.24 29.15
C LEU A 29 11.55 3.24 28.18
N GLU A 30 12.32 4.20 28.70
CA GLU A 30 13.09 5.14 27.85
C GLU A 30 14.10 4.39 26.99
N ASP A 31 14.87 3.46 27.56
CA ASP A 31 15.85 2.64 26.83
C ASP A 31 15.20 1.79 25.73
N ASP A 32 14.09 1.11 26.03
CA ASP A 32 13.36 0.27 25.06
C ASP A 32 12.81 1.14 23.89
N LEU A 33 12.40 2.40 24.16
CA LEU A 33 11.94 3.35 23.14
C LEU A 33 13.08 3.91 22.27
N GLU A 34 14.22 4.21 22.87
CA GLU A 34 15.41 4.65 22.13
C GLU A 34 15.89 3.56 21.17
N GLN A 35 15.97 2.31 21.65
CA GLN A 35 16.36 1.17 20.82
C GLN A 35 15.38 0.94 19.65
N MET A 36 14.08 1.03 19.92
CA MET A 36 13.04 0.90 18.88
C MET A 36 13.14 2.03 17.84
N THR A 37 13.37 3.27 18.28
CA THR A 37 13.52 4.44 17.40
C THR A 37 14.75 4.31 16.51
N LEU A 38 15.87 3.86 17.08
CA LEU A 38 17.12 3.66 16.36
C LEU A 38 16.99 2.57 15.29
N SER A 39 16.35 1.45 15.62
CA SER A 39 16.03 0.38 14.65
C SER A 39 15.15 0.90 13.52
N HIS A 40 14.08 1.62 13.85
CA HIS A 40 13.16 2.16 12.85
C HIS A 40 13.83 3.14 11.89
N MET A 41 14.74 4.00 12.37
CA MET A 41 15.54 4.87 11.50
C MET A 41 16.43 4.07 10.55
N GLN A 42 17.08 3.00 11.05
CA GLN A 42 17.94 2.15 10.24
C GLN A 42 17.15 1.44 9.14
N ASP A 43 15.98 0.89 9.48
CA ASP A 43 15.08 0.23 8.53
C ASP A 43 14.61 1.19 7.44
N MET A 44 14.23 2.41 7.81
CA MET A 44 13.81 3.44 6.87
C MET A 44 14.94 3.83 5.90
N TYR A 45 16.18 3.90 6.39
CA TYR A 45 17.35 4.18 5.55
C TYR A 45 17.61 3.04 4.55
N VAL A 46 17.57 1.78 5.01
CA VAL A 46 17.73 0.61 4.14
C VAL A 46 16.63 0.55 3.09
N LEU A 47 15.38 0.85 3.47
CA LEU A 47 14.24 0.88 2.56
C LEU A 47 14.41 1.96 1.48
N LYS A 48 14.80 3.18 1.87
CA LYS A 48 15.12 4.27 0.92
C LYS A 48 16.22 3.86 -0.06
N LYS A 49 17.26 3.18 0.42
CA LYS A 49 18.36 2.70 -0.43
C LYS A 49 17.89 1.65 -1.44
N LYS A 50 17.09 0.67 -0.98
CA LYS A 50 16.52 -0.35 -1.86
C LYS A 50 15.62 0.27 -2.93
N ILE A 51 14.74 1.19 -2.56
CA ILE A 51 13.87 1.91 -3.51
C ILE A 51 14.70 2.68 -4.53
N LYS A 52 15.74 3.42 -4.09
CA LYS A 52 16.60 4.18 -4.99
C LYS A 52 17.30 3.29 -6.04
N VAL A 53 17.80 2.13 -5.63
CA VAL A 53 18.41 1.17 -6.55
C VAL A 53 17.38 0.65 -7.56
N LEU A 54 16.18 0.32 -7.10
CA LEU A 54 15.09 -0.10 -7.98
C LEU A 54 14.69 0.99 -8.99
N GLU A 55 14.68 2.27 -8.57
CA GLU A 55 14.44 3.40 -9.46
C GLU A 55 15.54 3.55 -10.51
N GLU A 56 16.82 3.40 -10.13
CA GLU A 56 17.95 3.44 -11.05
C GLU A 56 17.93 2.27 -12.05
N GLU A 57 17.55 1.06 -11.60
CA GLU A 57 17.38 -0.10 -12.49
C GLU A 57 16.21 0.08 -13.45
N LEU A 58 15.06 0.57 -12.97
CA LEU A 58 13.88 0.85 -13.81
C LEU A 58 14.17 1.94 -14.84
N LEU A 59 14.86 3.03 -14.44
CA LEU A 59 15.24 4.13 -15.31
C LEU A 59 16.23 3.71 -16.41
N LEU A 60 17.10 2.73 -16.15
CA LEU A 60 17.96 2.16 -17.19
C LEU A 60 17.20 1.18 -18.11
N GLN A 61 16.05 0.67 -17.68
CA GLN A 61 15.27 -0.35 -18.40
C GLN A 61 14.27 0.26 -19.42
N ASP A 62 14.03 1.57 -19.38
CA ASP A 62 13.15 2.29 -20.31
C ASP A 62 13.98 2.93 -21.46
N PRO A 63 14.03 2.34 -22.68
CA PRO A 63 14.62 3.02 -23.84
C PRO A 63 13.78 4.25 -24.23
N PRO A 64 14.39 5.33 -24.75
CA PRO A 64 13.79 6.66 -24.82
C PRO A 64 12.69 6.73 -25.88
N ALA A 65 11.44 6.44 -25.49
CA ALA A 65 10.29 6.58 -26.35
C ALA A 65 9.06 7.07 -25.58
N ALA A 66 9.12 8.27 -24.99
CA ALA A 66 8.01 9.23 -24.94
C ALA A 66 8.19 10.28 -23.84
N MET A 67 8.77 11.44 -24.19
CA MET A 67 8.43 12.69 -23.51
C MET A 67 8.42 13.83 -24.51
N LEU A 68 7.36 13.89 -25.32
CA LEU A 68 6.96 15.11 -26.01
C LEU A 68 5.91 15.86 -25.15
N LYS A 69 6.13 17.18 -25.10
CA LYS A 69 5.60 18.23 -24.23
C LYS A 69 4.06 18.27 -24.06
N PRO A 70 3.55 18.92 -22.99
CA PRO A 70 2.12 19.06 -22.73
C PRO A 70 1.55 20.28 -23.43
N SER A 71 0.65 20.07 -24.39
CA SER A 71 -0.38 21.02 -24.81
C SER A 71 -1.72 20.55 -24.24
N ALA A 72 -2.33 21.37 -23.40
CA ALA A 72 -3.75 21.32 -23.06
C ALA A 72 -4.44 22.43 -23.89
N PRO A 73 -5.73 22.30 -24.30
CA PRO A 73 -6.81 21.99 -23.37
C PRO A 73 -7.84 20.96 -23.87
N ALA A 74 -8.49 20.37 -22.88
CA ALA A 74 -9.75 19.61 -22.93
C ALA A 74 -9.72 18.22 -23.59
N ALA A 75 -10.43 17.31 -22.91
CA ALA A 75 -10.74 15.92 -23.26
C ALA A 75 -9.63 14.87 -23.04
N SER A 76 -9.91 14.02 -22.04
CA SER A 76 -9.60 12.59 -22.03
C SER A 76 -8.13 12.17 -21.98
N LYS A 77 -7.55 12.13 -20.77
CA LYS A 77 -6.48 11.17 -20.44
C LYS A 77 -6.76 10.59 -19.05
N ARG A 78 -7.25 9.34 -19.02
CA ARG A 78 -6.43 8.13 -18.93
C ARG A 78 -5.89 7.98 -17.51
N GLY A 79 -6.80 7.56 -16.64
CA GLY A 79 -6.52 7.12 -15.29
C GLY A 79 -7.25 5.81 -15.06
N LEU A 80 -6.53 4.88 -14.46
CA LEU A 80 -6.96 3.59 -13.94
C LEU A 80 -7.12 2.47 -14.98
N PRO A 81 -6.52 1.30 -14.72
CA PRO A 81 -6.55 0.14 -15.62
C PRO A 81 -8.00 -0.25 -15.84
N ILE A 82 -8.38 -0.47 -17.11
CA ILE A 82 -9.62 -1.14 -17.46
C ILE A 82 -9.65 -2.45 -16.66
N ASN A 83 -10.50 -2.44 -15.64
CA ASN A 83 -10.58 -3.45 -14.59
C ASN A 83 -10.61 -4.82 -15.25
N GLU A 84 -9.75 -5.76 -14.84
CA GLU A 84 -9.83 -7.17 -15.28
C GLU A 84 -11.25 -7.72 -15.09
N ILE A 85 -12.00 -7.19 -14.12
CA ILE A 85 -13.41 -7.43 -13.89
C ILE A 85 -14.25 -7.09 -15.14
N LEU A 86 -14.05 -5.91 -15.75
CA LEU A 86 -14.79 -5.49 -16.94
C LEU A 86 -14.44 -6.35 -18.15
N ARG A 87 -13.17 -6.77 -18.30
CA ARG A 87 -12.75 -7.72 -19.35
C ARG A 87 -13.43 -9.08 -19.16
N SER A 88 -13.41 -9.61 -17.94
CA SER A 88 -14.06 -10.89 -17.63
C SER A 88 -15.58 -10.84 -17.82
N GLN A 89 -16.20 -9.70 -17.53
CA GLN A 89 -17.62 -9.48 -17.71
C GLN A 89 -18.00 -9.44 -19.20
N VAL A 90 -17.28 -8.66 -20.01
CA VAL A 90 -17.43 -8.65 -21.48
C VAL A 90 -17.30 -10.05 -22.06
N LEU A 91 -16.29 -10.81 -21.60
CA LEU A 91 -16.05 -12.16 -22.08
C LEU A 91 -17.18 -13.12 -21.72
N SER A 92 -17.68 -13.06 -20.48
CA SER A 92 -18.80 -13.90 -20.05
C SER A 92 -20.09 -13.61 -20.84
N LEU A 93 -20.35 -12.34 -21.14
CA LEU A 93 -21.51 -11.91 -21.92
C LEU A 93 -21.38 -12.35 -23.40
N PHE A 94 -20.17 -12.30 -23.95
CA PHE A 94 -19.90 -12.79 -25.32
C PHE A 94 -20.07 -14.31 -25.43
N GLN A 95 -19.57 -15.09 -24.47
CA GLN A 95 -19.75 -16.54 -24.43
C GLN A 95 -21.22 -16.97 -24.28
N GLN A 96 -22.07 -16.11 -23.70
CA GLN A 96 -23.52 -16.32 -23.62
C GLN A 96 -24.25 -16.05 -24.95
N GLY A 97 -23.54 -15.65 -26.01
CA GLY A 97 -24.10 -15.42 -27.34
C GLY A 97 -24.83 -14.08 -27.51
N LEU A 98 -24.58 -13.11 -26.62
CA LEU A 98 -25.18 -11.78 -26.68
C LEU A 98 -24.55 -10.93 -27.80
N SER A 99 -25.34 -10.02 -28.38
CA SER A 99 -24.84 -9.16 -29.47
C SER A 99 -23.92 -8.05 -28.94
N LEU A 100 -22.97 -7.62 -29.77
CA LEU A 100 -21.99 -6.57 -29.42
C LEU A 100 -22.64 -5.30 -28.84
N GLU A 101 -23.81 -4.91 -29.35
CA GLU A 101 -24.59 -3.75 -28.88
C GLU A 101 -25.11 -3.93 -27.44
N GLN A 102 -25.46 -5.16 -27.05
CA GLN A 102 -25.93 -5.47 -25.70
C GLN A 102 -24.76 -5.48 -24.71
N ILE A 103 -23.59 -5.95 -25.14
CA ILE A 103 -22.36 -5.96 -24.34
C ILE A 103 -21.88 -4.53 -24.09
N GLU A 104 -22.01 -3.62 -25.07
CA GLU A 104 -21.72 -2.19 -24.91
C GLU A 104 -22.69 -1.48 -23.96
N ARG A 105 -23.97 -1.90 -23.90
CA ARG A 105 -24.92 -1.32 -22.94
C ARG A 105 -24.73 -1.83 -21.51
N GLN A 106 -24.22 -3.05 -21.35
CA GLN A 106 -24.05 -3.70 -20.05
C GLN A 106 -22.63 -3.55 -19.48
N SER A 107 -21.64 -3.41 -20.36
CA SER A 107 -20.26 -3.08 -20.02
C SER A 107 -20.04 -1.60 -20.32
N ALA A 108 -19.49 -0.83 -19.40
CA ALA A 108 -19.18 0.59 -19.63
C ALA A 108 -18.01 0.82 -20.62
N LEU A 109 -17.79 -0.11 -21.57
CA LEU A 109 -16.71 -0.12 -22.55
C LEU A 109 -17.27 0.22 -23.94
N SER A 110 -16.48 0.96 -24.72
CA SER A 110 -16.81 1.30 -26.11
C SER A 110 -16.80 0.05 -26.98
N ARG A 111 -17.56 0.06 -28.08
CA ARG A 111 -17.59 -1.00 -29.10
C ARG A 111 -16.18 -1.39 -29.59
N GLU A 112 -15.28 -0.42 -29.65
CA GLU A 112 -13.88 -0.58 -30.07
C GLU A 112 -13.06 -1.37 -29.04
N ASP A 113 -13.28 -1.12 -27.75
CA ASP A 113 -12.62 -1.82 -26.65
C ASP A 113 -13.11 -3.26 -26.54
N ILE A 114 -14.41 -3.49 -26.79
CA ILE A 114 -15.01 -4.84 -26.79
C ILE A 114 -14.42 -5.71 -27.91
N MET A 115 -14.28 -5.16 -29.12
CA MET A 115 -13.67 -5.88 -30.24
C MET A 115 -12.23 -6.28 -29.93
N THR A 116 -11.45 -5.35 -29.37
CA THR A 116 -10.05 -5.58 -29.00
C THR A 116 -9.92 -6.68 -27.94
N VAL A 117 -10.81 -6.70 -26.94
CA VAL A 117 -10.80 -7.71 -25.87
C VAL A 117 -11.18 -9.11 -26.40
N ILE A 118 -12.13 -9.21 -27.32
CA ILE A 118 -12.52 -10.48 -27.93
C ILE A 118 -11.40 -11.00 -28.84
N GLU A 119 -10.77 -10.12 -29.62
CA GLU A 119 -9.65 -10.47 -30.50
C GLU A 119 -8.41 -10.90 -29.70
N GLU A 120 -8.08 -10.18 -28.63
CA GLU A 120 -7.00 -10.54 -27.70
C GLU A 120 -7.24 -11.90 -27.05
N GLN A 121 -8.49 -12.21 -26.69
CA GLN A 121 -8.84 -13.49 -26.08
C GLN A 121 -8.83 -14.65 -27.10
N GLY A 122 -9.23 -14.41 -28.35
CA GLY A 122 -9.06 -15.35 -29.46
C GLY A 122 -7.58 -15.65 -29.76
N LEU A 123 -6.71 -14.65 -29.66
CA LEU A 123 -5.26 -14.84 -29.77
C LEU A 123 -4.66 -15.61 -28.59
N ARG A 124 -5.14 -15.35 -27.35
CA ARG A 124 -4.68 -16.06 -26.14
C ARG A 124 -5.12 -17.52 -26.10
N GLY A 125 -6.27 -17.86 -26.69
CA GLY A 125 -6.72 -19.26 -26.84
C GLY A 125 -5.79 -20.09 -27.73
N TYR A 126 -5.08 -19.46 -28.68
CA TYR A 126 -4.18 -20.13 -29.61
C TYR A 126 -2.78 -20.43 -29.05
N LEU A 127 -2.43 -19.85 -27.88
CA LEU A 127 -1.16 -20.08 -27.20
C LEU A 127 -1.21 -21.23 -26.18
N HIS A 128 -2.37 -21.87 -26.04
CA HIS A 128 -2.60 -22.95 -25.07
C HIS A 128 -3.08 -24.27 -25.71
N GLU A 129 -2.77 -24.50 -26.99
CA GLU A 129 -2.80 -25.84 -27.61
C GLU A 129 -1.40 -26.35 -27.96
#